data_AF-A0A662HAA5-F1
#
_entry.id   AF-A0A662HAA5-F1
#
_cell.length_a   1.000
_cell.length_b   1.000
_cell.length_c   1.000
_cell.angle_alpha   90.00
_cell.angle_beta   90.00
_cell.angle_gamma   90.00
#
_symmetry.space_group_name_H-M   'P 1'
#
loop_
_entity.id
_entity.type
_entity.pdbx_description
1 polymer ?
#
loop_
_entity_poly.entity_id
_entity_poly.type
_entity_poly.pdbx_seq_one_letter_code
_entity_poly.pdbx_strand_id
1 'polypeptide(L)'
;MPGLFRRVDSRVEIPLSLQLYCVHDTWTYPCTPEVPVLLVSPETIDELCPPERRTGVDPRHADRLRELMDAMAKKVIEREWRERERAWRRELERFWEDVKKYEEPYAVWGLFLESCEPLGVRGPAILLCPERIRAAAEEAEVLETEAAFKRLLRATLVHEQTHAYTWRESRGAAYKAYRDASFRVLEEFIAQYTAWAHLDKGGRVLLARCSTRQPLEYRTWRFMTIIGYPHRLTSFTIAYLWSNALRGTPPSTRLEELLIRYLSHAPRWHVLDQLLLGMGRLDLRHAVREVAYALLKAVL
;
A
#
# COMPACT_ATOMS: atom_id res chain seq x y z
N MET A 1 6.01 25.11 22.87
CA MET A 1 5.46 25.04 21.50
C MET A 1 4.58 23.80 21.42
N PRO A 2 3.39 23.84 20.80
CA PRO A 2 2.66 22.62 20.50
C PRO A 2 3.52 21.72 19.59
N GLY A 3 3.55 20.41 19.86
CA GLY A 3 4.24 19.45 18.99
C GLY A 3 3.55 19.33 17.62
N LEU A 4 4.27 18.78 16.62
CA LEU A 4 3.71 18.45 15.31
C LEU A 4 2.68 17.33 15.41
N PHE A 5 2.88 16.40 16.34
CA PHE A 5 1.94 15.32 16.63
C PHE A 5 1.15 15.65 17.90
N ARG A 6 -0.18 15.54 17.82
CA ARG A 6 -1.07 15.74 18.97
C ARG A 6 -1.23 14.42 19.71
N ARG A 7 -0.80 14.36 20.97
CA ARG A 7 -1.08 13.23 21.85
C ARG A 7 -2.55 13.25 22.27
N VAL A 8 -3.25 12.13 22.07
CA VAL A 8 -4.62 11.92 22.54
C VAL A 8 -4.56 11.13 23.83
N ASP A 9 -4.17 9.86 23.76
CA ASP A 9 -4.10 8.93 24.89
C ASP A 9 -2.94 7.92 24.82
N SER A 10 -2.06 8.02 23.81
CA SER A 10 -0.85 7.20 23.77
C SER A 10 0.03 7.42 25.01
N ARG A 11 0.52 6.33 25.58
CA ARG A 11 1.43 6.27 26.73
C ARG A 11 2.89 6.47 26.33
N VAL A 12 3.21 6.36 25.03
CA VAL A 12 4.57 6.58 24.52
C VAL A 12 4.71 8.04 24.12
N GLU A 13 5.68 8.72 24.74
CA GLU A 13 6.01 10.09 24.38
C GLU A 13 6.96 10.12 23.16
N ILE A 14 6.61 10.94 22.16
CA ILE A 14 7.43 11.15 20.97
C ILE A 14 8.07 12.53 21.06
N PRO A 15 9.39 12.64 21.33
CA PRO A 15 10.04 13.94 21.45
C PRO A 15 10.02 14.69 20.11
N LEU A 16 10.02 16.03 20.16
CA LEU A 16 9.95 16.88 18.97
C LEU A 16 11.04 16.56 17.93
N SER A 17 12.24 16.19 18.36
CA SER A 17 13.34 15.77 17.48
C SER A 17 12.98 14.53 16.65
N LEU A 18 12.25 13.58 17.24
CA LEU A 18 11.77 12.39 16.55
C LEU A 18 10.59 12.73 15.62
N GLN A 19 9.68 13.63 16.03
CA GLN A 19 8.61 14.12 15.16
C GLN A 19 9.18 14.81 13.91
N LEU A 20 10.17 15.69 14.09
CA LEU A 20 10.89 16.36 13.01
C LEU A 20 11.60 15.35 12.11
N TYR A 21 12.25 14.34 12.67
CA TYR A 21 12.83 13.24 11.90
C TYR A 21 11.78 12.52 11.06
N CYS A 22 10.58 12.25 11.60
CA CYS A 22 9.54 11.55 10.87
C CYS A 22 9.02 12.37 9.68
N VAL A 23 8.90 13.69 9.81
CA VAL A 23 8.42 14.57 8.72
C VAL A 23 9.53 15.02 7.76
N HIS A 24 10.81 14.90 8.12
CA HIS A 24 11.92 15.36 7.27
C HIS A 24 11.89 14.67 5.90
N ASP A 25 11.93 15.43 4.81
CA ASP A 25 11.82 14.94 3.42
C ASP A 25 10.57 14.11 3.09
N THR A 26 9.54 14.08 3.95
CA THR A 26 8.23 13.48 3.58
C THR A 26 7.29 14.51 2.97
N TRP A 27 7.69 15.78 2.98
CA TRP A 27 7.08 16.94 2.32
C TRP A 27 7.09 16.84 0.79
N THR A 28 7.62 15.75 0.21
CA THR A 28 7.51 15.44 -1.21
C THR A 28 6.06 15.40 -1.71
N TYR A 29 5.07 15.29 -0.82
CA TYR A 29 3.67 15.52 -1.14
C TYR A 29 3.26 16.94 -0.70
N PRO A 30 3.31 17.95 -1.60
CA PRO A 30 3.10 19.37 -1.28
C PRO A 30 1.72 19.71 -0.66
N CYS A 31 0.85 18.71 -0.50
CA CYS A 31 -0.54 18.80 -0.08
C CYS A 31 -0.85 18.08 1.26
N THR A 32 0.04 17.22 1.76
CA THR A 32 -0.18 16.45 3.01
C THR A 32 0.15 17.17 4.34
N PRO A 33 0.79 18.36 4.42
CA PRO A 33 1.09 18.99 5.71
C PRO A 33 -0.15 19.42 6.53
N GLU A 34 -1.35 19.39 5.94
CA GLU A 34 -2.59 19.86 6.56
C GLU A 34 -3.39 18.77 7.29
N VAL A 35 -2.97 17.51 7.23
CA VAL A 35 -3.65 16.40 7.94
C VAL A 35 -3.01 16.22 9.32
N PRO A 36 -3.74 16.48 10.42
CA PRO A 36 -3.21 16.33 11.76
C PRO A 36 -2.81 14.89 12.05
N VAL A 37 -1.67 14.73 12.74
CA VAL A 37 -1.19 13.43 13.24
C VAL A 37 -1.54 13.31 14.71
N LEU A 38 -2.29 12.26 15.05
CA LEU A 38 -2.76 11.95 16.39
C LEU A 38 -2.02 10.72 16.92
N LEU A 39 -1.48 10.82 18.14
CA LEU A 39 -0.87 9.68 18.83
C LEU A 39 -1.93 9.05 19.75
N VAL A 40 -2.34 7.84 19.42
CA VAL A 40 -3.44 7.13 20.07
C VAL A 40 -2.98 5.79 20.66
N SER A 41 -3.68 5.34 21.69
CA SER A 41 -3.50 4.00 22.27
C SER A 41 -4.00 2.89 21.33
N PRO A 42 -3.60 1.62 21.57
CA PRO A 42 -4.19 0.45 20.90
C PRO A 42 -5.71 0.38 21.03
N GLU A 43 -6.25 0.74 22.19
CA GLU A 43 -7.68 0.69 22.46
C GLU A 43 -8.43 1.73 21.62
N THR A 44 -7.93 2.97 21.55
CA THR A 44 -8.55 4.05 20.77
C THR A 44 -8.51 3.77 19.26
N ILE A 45 -7.38 3.25 18.73
CA ILE A 45 -7.31 2.98 17.28
C ILE A 45 -8.27 1.86 16.85
N ASP A 46 -8.46 0.85 17.71
CA ASP A 46 -9.39 -0.26 17.45
C ASP A 46 -10.86 0.15 17.70
N GLU A 47 -11.14 1.04 18.64
CA GLU A 47 -12.50 1.59 18.82
C GLU A 47 -12.95 2.36 17.57
N LEU A 48 -12.08 3.20 17.03
CA LEU A 48 -12.39 4.03 15.86
C LEU A 48 -12.43 3.23 14.56
N CYS A 49 -11.54 2.27 14.41
CA CYS A 49 -11.47 1.42 13.23
C CYS A 49 -11.02 0.01 13.61
N PRO A 50 -11.98 -0.83 14.06
CA PRO A 50 -11.68 -2.14 14.58
C PRO A 50 -11.13 -3.06 13.47
N PRO A 51 -10.37 -4.11 13.83
CA PRO A 51 -9.76 -5.01 12.86
C PRO A 51 -10.75 -5.57 11.82
N GLU A 52 -12.01 -5.82 12.19
CA GLU A 52 -13.03 -6.34 11.28
C GLU A 52 -13.40 -5.37 10.16
N ARG A 53 -13.12 -4.07 10.34
CA ARG A 53 -13.25 -3.05 9.28
C ARG A 53 -11.99 -2.91 8.42
N ARG A 54 -10.93 -3.66 8.74
CA ARG A 54 -9.64 -3.65 8.03
C ARG A 54 -9.23 -5.03 7.62
N THR A 55 -9.51 -5.33 6.37
CA THR A 55 -9.12 -6.61 5.79
C THR A 55 -7.95 -6.42 4.84
N GLY A 56 -7.02 -7.37 4.87
CA GLY A 56 -5.90 -7.44 3.94
C GLY A 56 -5.67 -8.90 3.54
N VAL A 57 -4.96 -9.14 2.44
CA VAL A 57 -4.78 -10.52 1.94
C VAL A 57 -3.88 -11.30 2.89
N ASP A 58 -4.43 -12.30 3.59
CA ASP A 58 -3.70 -13.01 4.65
C ASP A 58 -2.55 -13.84 4.06
N PRO A 59 -1.31 -13.68 4.56
CA PRO A 59 -0.18 -14.45 4.05
C PRO A 59 -0.27 -15.97 4.17
N ARG A 60 -1.11 -16.51 5.06
CA ARG A 60 -1.36 -17.95 5.20
C ARG A 60 -2.05 -18.53 3.96
N HIS A 61 -2.69 -17.71 3.14
CA HIS A 61 -3.33 -18.12 1.91
C HIS A 61 -2.43 -18.02 0.67
N ALA A 62 -1.13 -17.72 0.84
CA ALA A 62 -0.20 -17.55 -0.28
C ALA A 62 -0.18 -18.75 -1.25
N ASP A 63 -0.14 -19.98 -0.74
CA ASP A 63 -0.13 -21.17 -1.61
C ASP A 63 -1.45 -21.36 -2.36
N ARG A 64 -2.59 -21.06 -1.72
CA ARG A 64 -3.91 -21.08 -2.39
C ARG A 64 -4.00 -20.04 -3.50
N LEU A 65 -3.45 -18.85 -3.27
CA LEU A 65 -3.40 -17.81 -4.31
C LEU A 65 -2.52 -18.25 -5.49
N ARG A 66 -1.39 -18.91 -5.24
CA ARG A 66 -0.56 -19.49 -6.32
C ARG A 66 -1.34 -20.53 -7.13
N GLU A 67 -2.03 -21.45 -6.46
CA GLU A 67 -2.89 -22.45 -7.11
C GLU A 67 -3.98 -21.79 -7.99
N LEU A 68 -4.61 -20.72 -7.51
CA LEU A 68 -5.60 -19.96 -8.28
C LEU A 68 -4.99 -19.29 -9.51
N MET A 69 -3.80 -18.68 -9.36
CA MET A 69 -3.08 -18.06 -10.48
C MET A 69 -2.72 -19.11 -11.55
N ASP A 70 -2.25 -20.28 -11.14
CA ASP A 70 -1.90 -21.38 -12.05
C ASP A 70 -3.13 -21.95 -12.75
N ALA A 71 -4.23 -22.15 -12.02
CA ALA A 71 -5.50 -22.62 -12.59
C ALA A 71 -6.07 -21.63 -13.61
N MET A 72 -6.01 -20.32 -13.30
CA MET A 72 -6.39 -19.25 -14.22
C MET A 72 -5.52 -19.27 -15.48
N ALA A 73 -4.19 -19.35 -15.33
CA ALA A 73 -3.27 -19.40 -16.47
C ALA A 73 -3.55 -20.60 -17.38
N LYS A 74 -3.78 -21.79 -16.79
CA LYS A 74 -4.15 -23.00 -17.53
C LYS A 74 -5.42 -22.81 -18.36
N LYS A 75 -6.50 -22.31 -17.74
CA LYS A 75 -7.79 -22.06 -18.43
C LYS A 75 -7.65 -21.08 -19.59
N VAL A 76 -6.72 -20.12 -19.51
CA VAL A 76 -6.46 -19.14 -20.58
C VAL A 76 -5.64 -19.77 -21.70
N ILE A 77 -4.59 -20.54 -21.36
CA ILE A 77 -3.70 -21.19 -22.35
C ILE A 77 -4.45 -22.25 -23.17
N GLU A 78 -5.39 -22.97 -22.57
CA GLU A 78 -6.24 -23.97 -23.25
C GLU A 78 -7.20 -23.35 -24.29
N ARG A 79 -7.36 -22.02 -24.32
CA ARG A 79 -8.17 -21.33 -25.33
C ARG A 79 -7.40 -21.10 -26.62
N GLU A 80 -8.14 -21.06 -27.72
CA GLU A 80 -7.62 -20.60 -29.01
C GLU A 80 -7.01 -19.20 -28.85
N TRP A 81 -5.93 -18.92 -29.58
CA TRP A 81 -5.18 -17.66 -29.48
C TRP A 81 -6.08 -16.42 -29.54
N ARG A 82 -7.05 -16.41 -30.46
CA ARG A 82 -8.00 -15.30 -30.68
C ARG A 82 -8.98 -15.07 -29.51
N GLU A 83 -9.11 -16.04 -28.60
CA GLU A 83 -9.99 -15.97 -27.44
C GLU A 83 -9.26 -15.73 -26.12
N ARG A 84 -7.92 -15.86 -26.10
CA ARG A 84 -7.12 -15.77 -24.88
C ARG A 84 -7.28 -14.46 -24.15
N GLU A 85 -7.33 -13.34 -24.87
CA GLU A 85 -7.55 -12.03 -24.27
C GLU A 85 -8.90 -11.97 -23.52
N ARG A 86 -10.00 -12.35 -24.19
CA ARG A 86 -11.33 -12.39 -23.57
C ARG A 86 -11.41 -13.38 -22.41
N ALA A 87 -10.71 -14.50 -22.50
CA ALA A 87 -10.63 -15.47 -21.41
C ALA A 87 -9.86 -14.90 -20.22
N TRP A 88 -8.73 -14.24 -20.47
CA TRP A 88 -7.91 -13.60 -19.45
C TRP A 88 -8.70 -12.55 -18.68
N ARG A 89 -9.41 -11.64 -19.36
CA ARG A 89 -10.24 -10.62 -18.70
C ARG A 89 -11.28 -11.22 -17.75
N ARG A 90 -11.95 -12.30 -18.19
CA ARG A 90 -12.96 -13.00 -17.38
C ARG A 90 -12.36 -13.74 -16.19
N GLU A 91 -11.25 -14.44 -16.38
CA GLU A 91 -10.62 -15.18 -15.28
C GLU A 91 -9.93 -14.23 -14.28
N LEU A 92 -9.40 -13.09 -14.74
CA LEU A 92 -8.86 -12.07 -13.86
C LEU A 92 -9.93 -11.43 -12.97
N GLU A 93 -11.13 -11.19 -13.50
CA GLU A 93 -12.27 -10.74 -12.70
C GLU A 93 -12.65 -11.75 -11.62
N ARG A 94 -12.75 -13.04 -11.98
CA ARG A 94 -13.02 -14.13 -11.03
C ARG A 94 -11.93 -14.27 -9.98
N PHE A 95 -10.67 -14.15 -10.39
CA PHE A 95 -9.53 -14.17 -9.47
C PHE A 95 -9.71 -13.12 -8.35
N TRP A 96 -10.11 -11.90 -8.69
CA TRP A 96 -10.35 -10.85 -7.70
C TRP A 96 -11.58 -11.07 -6.82
N GLU A 97 -12.60 -11.78 -7.31
CA GLU A 97 -13.71 -12.26 -6.48
C GLU A 97 -13.24 -13.34 -5.49
N ASP A 98 -12.31 -14.20 -5.89
CA ASP A 98 -11.73 -15.23 -5.03
C ASP A 98 -10.76 -14.63 -4.00
N VAL A 99 -9.95 -13.63 -4.36
CA VAL A 99 -9.02 -12.93 -3.43
C VAL A 99 -9.74 -12.42 -2.20
N LYS A 100 -10.97 -11.89 -2.35
CA LYS A 100 -11.78 -11.40 -1.22
C LYS A 100 -12.04 -12.44 -0.14
N LYS A 101 -12.05 -13.73 -0.48
CA LYS A 101 -12.28 -14.83 0.46
C LYS A 101 -11.06 -15.12 1.33
N TYR A 102 -9.90 -14.56 0.98
CA TYR A 102 -8.64 -14.70 1.69
C TYR A 102 -8.24 -13.41 2.41
N GLU A 103 -9.14 -12.44 2.47
CA GLU A 103 -8.91 -11.23 3.25
C GLU A 103 -9.33 -11.48 4.70
N GLU A 104 -8.43 -11.19 5.63
CA GLU A 104 -8.66 -11.39 7.06
C GLU A 104 -8.44 -10.08 7.83
N PRO A 105 -9.13 -9.89 8.97
CA PRO A 105 -8.88 -8.78 9.89
C PRO A 105 -7.42 -8.72 10.34
N TYR A 106 -6.86 -7.52 10.43
CA TYR A 106 -5.51 -7.33 10.97
C TYR A 106 -5.38 -6.06 11.83
N ALA A 107 -4.46 -6.12 12.79
CA ALA A 107 -4.12 -4.99 13.64
C ALA A 107 -3.09 -4.09 12.95
N VAL A 108 -3.38 -2.80 12.92
CA VAL A 108 -2.55 -1.79 12.26
C VAL A 108 -1.67 -1.02 13.22
N TRP A 109 -0.58 -0.45 12.70
CA TRP A 109 0.28 0.48 13.42
C TRP A 109 -0.13 1.94 13.23
N GLY A 110 -0.83 2.24 12.14
CA GLY A 110 -1.33 3.56 11.76
C GLY A 110 -2.65 3.49 11.01
N LEU A 111 -3.27 4.65 10.82
CA LEU A 111 -4.52 4.77 10.07
C LEU A 111 -4.74 6.18 9.57
N PHE A 112 -5.06 6.33 8.30
CA PHE A 112 -5.73 7.51 7.78
C PHE A 112 -7.26 7.39 7.86
N LEU A 113 -7.92 8.35 8.52
CA LEU A 113 -9.38 8.49 8.56
C LEU A 113 -9.83 9.73 7.80
N GLU A 114 -10.92 9.60 7.04
CA GLU A 114 -11.59 10.73 6.38
C GLU A 114 -12.28 11.69 7.36
N SER A 115 -12.68 11.17 8.53
CA SER A 115 -13.28 11.93 9.62
C SER A 115 -12.87 11.36 10.97
N CYS A 116 -12.47 12.23 11.89
CA CYS A 116 -12.05 11.88 13.25
C CYS A 116 -12.78 12.73 14.31
N GLU A 117 -14.08 12.98 14.08
CA GLU A 117 -14.95 13.74 15.01
C GLU A 117 -14.96 13.20 16.45
N PRO A 118 -14.96 11.87 16.71
CA PRO A 118 -14.93 11.35 18.08
C PRO A 118 -13.71 11.80 18.90
N LEU A 119 -12.60 12.16 18.25
CA LEU A 119 -11.40 12.70 18.90
C LEU A 119 -11.33 14.24 18.90
N GLY A 120 -12.43 14.90 18.53
CA GLY A 120 -12.54 16.35 18.47
C GLY A 120 -11.70 16.97 17.34
N VAL A 121 -11.47 16.23 16.25
CA VAL A 121 -10.81 16.73 15.04
C VAL A 121 -11.83 16.86 13.92
N ARG A 122 -11.96 18.07 13.36
CA ARG A 122 -12.82 18.31 12.19
C ARG A 122 -12.07 17.90 10.93
N GLY A 123 -12.64 16.94 10.19
CA GLY A 123 -12.07 16.46 8.93
C GLY A 123 -11.08 15.29 9.12
N PRO A 124 -10.23 15.05 8.11
CA PRO A 124 -9.38 13.87 8.08
C PRO A 124 -8.23 13.95 9.09
N ALA A 125 -7.74 12.78 9.52
CA ALA A 125 -6.61 12.68 10.44
C ALA A 125 -5.78 11.41 10.19
N ILE A 126 -4.49 11.47 10.52
CA ILE A 126 -3.63 10.29 10.61
C ILE A 126 -3.50 9.92 12.08
N LEU A 127 -3.84 8.69 12.41
CA LEU A 127 -3.66 8.10 13.73
C LEU A 127 -2.42 7.23 13.67
N LEU A 128 -1.52 7.40 14.64
CA LEU A 128 -0.40 6.49 14.86
C LEU A 128 -0.57 5.84 16.23
N CYS A 129 -0.24 4.56 16.32
CA CYS A 129 -0.20 3.80 17.56
C CYS A 129 1.25 3.49 17.95
N PRO A 130 1.96 4.41 18.65
CA PRO A 130 3.34 4.23 19.09
C PRO A 130 3.58 2.92 19.85
N GLU A 131 2.64 2.46 20.64
CA GLU A 131 2.72 1.23 21.42
C GLU A 131 2.89 0.02 20.51
N ARG A 132 2.07 -0.10 19.47
CA ARG A 132 2.18 -1.18 18.48
C ARG A 132 3.47 -1.07 17.65
N ILE A 133 3.87 0.16 17.33
CA ILE A 133 5.12 0.42 16.59
C ILE A 133 6.33 0.01 17.43
N ARG A 134 6.32 0.29 18.74
CA ARG A 134 7.37 -0.10 19.68
C ARG A 134 7.42 -1.62 19.86
N ALA A 135 6.28 -2.27 20.08
CA ALA A 135 6.21 -3.73 20.15
C ALA A 135 6.75 -4.38 18.87
N ALA A 136 6.35 -3.89 17.69
CA ALA A 136 6.88 -4.39 16.41
C ALA A 136 8.38 -4.15 16.23
N ALA A 137 8.91 -3.04 16.78
CA ALA A 137 10.35 -2.75 16.76
C ALA A 137 11.14 -3.72 17.66
N GLU A 138 10.63 -4.01 18.85
CA GLU A 138 11.22 -4.96 19.80
C GLU A 138 11.22 -6.38 19.24
N GLU A 139 10.08 -6.84 18.69
CA GLU A 139 9.93 -8.19 18.12
C GLU A 139 10.79 -8.44 16.88
N ALA A 140 11.19 -7.39 16.16
CA ALA A 140 11.95 -7.55 14.92
C ALA A 140 13.39 -8.01 15.18
N GLU A 141 13.98 -7.60 16.30
CA GLU A 141 15.34 -7.96 16.76
C GLU A 141 16.45 -7.74 15.69
N VAL A 142 16.23 -6.83 14.74
CA VAL A 142 17.20 -6.53 13.65
C VAL A 142 18.13 -5.38 14.00
N LEU A 143 17.64 -4.44 14.83
CA LEU A 143 18.34 -3.22 15.23
C LEU A 143 18.11 -2.99 16.72
N GLU A 144 18.88 -2.07 17.31
CA GLU A 144 18.58 -1.54 18.63
C GLU A 144 17.15 -0.94 18.64
N THR A 145 16.41 -1.17 19.73
CA THR A 145 14.97 -0.90 19.84
C THR A 145 14.60 0.54 19.52
N GLU A 146 15.30 1.53 20.06
CA GLU A 146 15.01 2.95 19.78
C GLU A 146 15.33 3.30 18.32
N ALA A 147 16.41 2.77 17.77
CA ALA A 147 16.77 2.90 16.36
C ALA A 147 15.74 2.22 15.42
N ALA A 148 15.15 1.09 15.83
CA ALA A 148 14.10 0.38 15.12
C ALA A 148 12.77 1.15 15.19
N PHE A 149 12.37 1.54 16.40
CA PHE A 149 11.17 2.31 16.70
C PHE A 149 11.12 3.60 15.89
N LYS A 150 12.22 4.36 15.89
CA LYS A 150 12.38 5.57 15.07
C LYS A 150 12.10 5.33 13.59
N ARG A 151 12.58 4.23 13.03
CA ARG A 151 12.44 3.90 11.61
C ARG A 151 11.04 3.39 11.28
N LEU A 152 10.45 2.53 12.12
CA LEU A 152 9.07 2.09 11.94
C LEU A 152 8.08 3.24 12.09
N LEU A 153 8.28 4.13 13.05
CA LEU A 153 7.43 5.32 13.21
C LEU A 153 7.41 6.19 11.95
N ARG A 154 8.58 6.43 11.36
CA ARG A 154 8.69 7.13 10.07
C ARG A 154 8.01 6.36 8.94
N ALA A 155 8.23 5.05 8.84
CA ALA A 155 7.63 4.21 7.82
C ALA A 155 6.10 4.26 7.87
N THR A 156 5.52 4.06 9.07
CA THR A 156 4.08 4.12 9.30
C THR A 156 3.52 5.50 8.95
N LEU A 157 4.16 6.59 9.38
CA LEU A 157 3.69 7.93 9.01
C LEU A 157 3.68 8.14 7.49
N VAL A 158 4.76 7.77 6.79
CA VAL A 158 4.86 7.93 5.34
C VAL A 158 3.82 7.09 4.60
N HIS A 159 3.55 5.88 5.09
CA HIS A 159 2.50 5.00 4.56
C HIS A 159 1.13 5.70 4.66
N GLU A 160 0.73 6.15 5.85
CA GLU A 160 -0.56 6.84 6.05
C GLU A 160 -0.65 8.18 5.32
N GLN A 161 0.46 8.90 5.18
CA GLN A 161 0.54 10.11 4.36
C GLN A 161 0.24 9.83 2.88
N THR A 162 0.53 8.63 2.39
CA THR A 162 0.24 8.23 1.01
C THR A 162 -1.27 8.02 0.81
N HIS A 163 -1.96 7.41 1.78
CA HIS A 163 -3.42 7.29 1.78
C HIS A 163 -4.10 8.65 1.87
N ALA A 164 -3.63 9.50 2.79
CA ALA A 164 -4.13 10.86 2.96
C ALA A 164 -4.01 11.69 1.66
N TYR A 165 -2.84 11.61 1.00
CA TYR A 165 -2.60 12.23 -0.29
C TYR A 165 -3.57 11.69 -1.36
N THR A 166 -3.69 10.37 -1.47
CA THR A 166 -4.55 9.73 -2.47
C THR A 166 -6.01 10.11 -2.30
N TRP A 167 -6.52 10.08 -1.07
CA TRP A 167 -7.88 10.51 -0.77
C TRP A 167 -8.11 11.97 -1.16
N ARG A 168 -7.21 12.88 -0.76
CA ARG A 168 -7.34 14.31 -1.04
C ARG A 168 -7.33 14.60 -2.54
N GLU A 169 -6.33 14.10 -3.26
CA GLU A 169 -6.17 14.37 -4.69
C GLU A 169 -7.26 13.72 -5.53
N SER A 170 -7.75 12.54 -5.12
CA SER A 170 -8.90 11.88 -5.77
C SER A 170 -10.26 12.44 -5.32
N ARG A 171 -10.30 13.38 -4.37
CA ARG A 171 -11.52 13.93 -3.75
C ARG A 171 -12.43 12.85 -3.16
N GLY A 172 -11.84 11.85 -2.51
CA GLY A 172 -12.53 10.70 -1.91
C GLY A 172 -13.00 9.64 -2.90
N ALA A 173 -12.65 9.74 -4.19
CA ALA A 173 -13.00 8.71 -5.17
C ALA A 173 -12.32 7.35 -4.88
N ALA A 174 -11.11 7.37 -4.29
CA ALA A 174 -10.37 6.17 -3.91
C ALA A 174 -11.19 5.20 -3.04
N TYR A 175 -11.82 5.71 -1.99
CA TYR A 175 -12.56 4.92 -1.01
C TYR A 175 -13.81 4.25 -1.59
N LYS A 176 -14.44 4.89 -2.59
CA LYS A 176 -15.55 4.27 -3.34
C LYS A 176 -15.05 3.10 -4.19
N ALA A 177 -13.82 3.17 -4.69
CA ALA A 177 -13.22 2.16 -5.56
C ALA A 177 -12.76 0.90 -4.81
N TYR A 178 -12.43 0.99 -3.53
CA TYR A 178 -11.97 -0.15 -2.70
C TYR A 178 -12.98 -1.28 -2.51
N ARG A 179 -14.22 -1.14 -3.00
CA ARG A 179 -15.13 -2.29 -3.18
C ARG A 179 -14.52 -3.37 -4.07
N ASP A 180 -13.58 -3.01 -4.95
CA ASP A 180 -12.73 -3.92 -5.71
C ASP A 180 -11.39 -4.07 -4.99
N ALA A 181 -11.06 -5.30 -4.56
CA ALA A 181 -9.85 -5.60 -3.81
C ALA A 181 -8.56 -5.21 -4.55
N SER A 182 -8.59 -5.23 -5.89
CA SER A 182 -7.45 -4.82 -6.72
C SER A 182 -7.02 -3.37 -6.49
N PHE A 183 -7.99 -2.47 -6.27
CA PHE A 183 -7.71 -1.05 -6.01
C PHE A 183 -7.03 -0.86 -4.66
N ARG A 184 -7.51 -1.56 -3.62
CA ARG A 184 -6.92 -1.51 -2.28
C ARG A 184 -5.51 -2.10 -2.31
N VAL A 185 -5.33 -3.29 -2.88
CA VAL A 185 -4.02 -3.96 -3.00
C VAL A 185 -3.01 -3.09 -3.73
N LEU A 186 -3.41 -2.43 -4.83
CA LEU A 186 -2.54 -1.52 -5.55
C LEU A 186 -2.12 -0.33 -4.67
N GLU A 187 -3.06 0.31 -3.97
CA GLU A 187 -2.74 1.45 -3.13
C GLU A 187 -1.84 1.11 -1.94
N GLU A 188 -2.13 0.00 -1.25
CA GLU A 188 -1.29 -0.52 -0.15
C GLU A 188 0.14 -0.80 -0.63
N PHE A 189 0.29 -1.35 -1.86
CA PHE A 189 1.60 -1.52 -2.48
C PHE A 189 2.30 -0.18 -2.71
N ILE A 190 1.59 0.84 -3.19
CA ILE A 190 2.12 2.19 -3.43
C ILE A 190 2.54 2.84 -2.10
N ALA A 191 1.71 2.74 -1.06
CA ALA A 191 1.98 3.26 0.28
C ALA A 191 3.22 2.58 0.88
N GLN A 192 3.31 1.26 0.76
CA GLN A 192 4.44 0.49 1.27
C GLN A 192 5.73 0.73 0.49
N TYR A 193 5.65 0.87 -0.84
CA TYR A 193 6.77 1.28 -1.68
C TYR A 193 7.31 2.65 -1.25
N THR A 194 6.39 3.59 -1.00
CA THR A 194 6.73 4.94 -0.56
C THR A 194 7.40 4.92 0.81
N ALA A 195 6.85 4.18 1.77
CA ALA A 195 7.46 4.02 3.10
C ALA A 195 8.90 3.48 2.99
N TRP A 196 9.12 2.44 2.19
CA TRP A 196 10.45 1.84 2.00
C TRP A 196 11.47 2.77 1.33
N ALA A 197 11.03 3.58 0.35
CA ALA A 197 11.87 4.58 -0.32
C ALA A 197 12.35 5.70 0.63
N HIS A 198 11.64 5.93 1.74
CA HIS A 198 11.98 6.94 2.75
C HIS A 198 12.85 6.41 3.89
N LEU A 199 13.27 5.14 3.83
CA LEU A 199 14.15 4.51 4.82
C LEU A 199 15.57 4.32 4.30
N ASP A 200 16.51 4.34 5.23
CA ASP A 200 17.90 3.91 5.02
C ASP A 200 17.99 2.37 4.92
N LYS A 201 19.18 1.83 4.64
CA LYS A 201 19.38 0.38 4.49
C LYS A 201 18.89 -0.40 5.73
N GLY A 202 19.17 0.09 6.94
CA GLY A 202 18.72 -0.54 8.18
C GLY A 202 17.19 -0.57 8.30
N GLY A 203 16.52 0.56 8.01
CA GLY A 203 15.06 0.64 8.03
C GLY A 203 14.40 -0.23 6.97
N ARG A 204 15.03 -0.37 5.79
CA ARG A 204 14.53 -1.25 4.73
C ARG A 204 14.54 -2.72 5.13
N VAL A 205 15.59 -3.17 5.82
CA VAL A 205 15.68 -4.55 6.35
C VAL A 205 14.66 -4.74 7.48
N LEU A 206 14.55 -3.77 8.38
CA LEU A 206 13.57 -3.78 9.46
C LEU A 206 12.14 -3.89 8.92
N LEU A 207 11.75 -3.01 7.99
CA LEU A 207 10.41 -3.02 7.41
C LEU A 207 10.13 -4.34 6.69
N ALA A 208 11.10 -4.89 5.95
CA ALA A 208 10.96 -6.19 5.30
C ALA A 208 10.68 -7.31 6.31
N ARG A 209 11.35 -7.29 7.47
CA ARG A 209 11.15 -8.26 8.55
C ARG A 209 9.76 -8.12 9.16
N CYS A 210 9.33 -6.92 9.51
CA CYS A 210 8.02 -6.72 10.13
C CYS A 210 6.86 -7.02 9.16
N SER A 211 7.04 -6.74 7.87
CA SER A 211 6.03 -7.00 6.82
C SER A 211 5.75 -8.48 6.56
N THR A 212 6.54 -9.43 7.07
CA THR A 212 6.23 -10.85 6.86
C THR A 212 4.97 -11.30 7.62
N ARG A 213 4.61 -10.59 8.70
CA ARG A 213 3.41 -10.85 9.51
C ARG A 213 2.21 -9.98 9.13
N GLN A 214 2.40 -9.05 8.20
CA GLN A 214 1.37 -8.15 7.68
C GLN A 214 0.75 -8.73 6.40
N PRO A 215 -0.39 -8.19 5.93
CA PRO A 215 -1.02 -8.60 4.67
C PRO A 215 -0.04 -8.67 3.49
N LEU A 216 -0.31 -9.50 2.48
CA LEU A 216 0.62 -9.74 1.38
C LEU A 216 1.03 -8.46 0.64
N GLU A 217 0.13 -7.49 0.51
CA GLU A 217 0.38 -6.17 -0.05
C GLU A 217 1.51 -5.39 0.68
N TYR A 218 1.77 -5.69 1.96
CA TYR A 218 2.89 -5.10 2.73
C TYR A 218 4.24 -5.73 2.37
N ARG A 219 4.28 -6.86 1.66
CA ARG A 219 5.51 -7.56 1.24
C ARG A 219 6.15 -6.98 -0.02
N THR A 220 5.79 -5.75 -0.37
CA THR A 220 6.32 -4.95 -1.49
C THR A 220 7.86 -4.99 -1.58
N TRP A 221 8.58 -5.15 -0.45
CA TRP A 221 10.03 -5.29 -0.43
C TRP A 221 10.58 -6.47 -1.27
N ARG A 222 9.81 -7.56 -1.43
CA ARG A 222 10.19 -8.70 -2.29
C ARG A 222 10.29 -8.29 -3.75
N PHE A 223 9.39 -7.41 -4.19
CA PHE A 223 9.47 -6.82 -5.52
C PHE A 223 10.59 -5.78 -5.60
N MET A 224 10.70 -4.89 -4.60
CA MET A 224 11.66 -3.79 -4.64
C MET A 224 13.14 -4.22 -4.62
N THR A 225 13.43 -5.38 -4.02
CA THR A 225 14.77 -5.98 -4.07
C THR A 225 15.13 -6.52 -5.45
N ILE A 226 14.14 -6.87 -6.28
CA ILE A 226 14.35 -7.34 -7.66
C ILE A 226 14.61 -6.16 -8.61
N ILE A 227 13.86 -5.07 -8.47
CA ILE A 227 13.96 -3.91 -9.38
C ILE A 227 15.10 -2.94 -9.03
N GLY A 228 15.71 -3.05 -7.86
CA GLY A 228 16.97 -2.36 -7.53
C GLY A 228 16.92 -0.84 -7.28
N TYR A 229 15.79 -0.15 -7.45
CA TYR A 229 15.76 1.34 -7.41
C TYR A 229 14.52 1.95 -6.74
N PRO A 230 14.39 1.90 -5.41
CA PRO A 230 13.41 2.74 -4.70
C PRO A 230 13.90 4.20 -4.63
N HIS A 231 13.47 5.05 -5.57
CA HIS A 231 13.73 6.49 -5.50
C HIS A 231 12.51 7.24 -5.00
N ARG A 232 12.68 8.18 -4.06
CA ARG A 232 11.57 8.98 -3.47
C ARG A 232 10.77 9.75 -4.52
N LEU A 233 11.43 10.26 -5.57
CA LEU A 233 10.74 10.91 -6.69
C LEU A 233 9.86 9.93 -7.48
N THR A 234 10.30 8.67 -7.62
CA THR A 234 9.53 7.63 -8.29
C THR A 234 8.31 7.26 -7.46
N SER A 235 8.44 7.13 -6.14
CA SER A 235 7.28 6.85 -5.25
C SER A 235 6.25 7.98 -5.30
N PHE A 236 6.70 9.25 -5.28
CA PHE A 236 5.82 10.39 -5.46
C PHE A 236 5.10 10.34 -6.82
N THR A 237 5.85 10.07 -7.90
CA THR A 237 5.29 10.00 -9.25
C THR A 237 4.21 8.93 -9.36
N ILE A 238 4.45 7.74 -8.79
CA ILE A 238 3.47 6.64 -8.77
C ILE A 238 2.20 7.06 -8.03
N ALA A 239 2.33 7.61 -6.82
CA ALA A 239 1.20 8.09 -6.03
C ALA A 239 0.42 9.20 -6.74
N TYR A 240 1.10 10.19 -7.32
CA TYR A 240 0.47 11.26 -8.11
C TYR A 240 -0.34 10.70 -9.29
N LEU A 241 0.25 9.80 -10.07
CA LEU A 241 -0.42 9.20 -11.23
C LEU A 241 -1.63 8.36 -10.79
N TRP A 242 -1.51 7.61 -9.69
CA TRP A 242 -2.61 6.86 -9.09
C TRP A 242 -3.79 7.75 -8.70
N SER A 243 -3.53 8.81 -7.92
CA SER A 243 -4.61 9.68 -7.45
C SER A 243 -5.31 10.43 -8.59
N ASN A 244 -4.56 10.83 -9.63
CA ASN A 244 -5.13 11.47 -10.81
C ASN A 244 -6.02 10.53 -11.63
N ALA A 245 -5.62 9.27 -11.78
CA ALA A 245 -6.42 8.27 -12.47
C ALA A 245 -7.77 8.04 -11.75
N LEU A 246 -7.74 7.95 -10.41
CA LEU A 246 -8.96 7.82 -9.61
C LEU A 246 -9.93 9.00 -9.72
N ARG A 247 -9.43 10.21 -10.00
CA ARG A 247 -10.25 11.41 -10.17
C ARG A 247 -11.08 11.40 -11.48
N GLY A 248 -10.93 10.38 -12.34
CA GLY A 248 -11.62 10.31 -13.63
C GLY A 248 -10.97 11.18 -14.71
N THR A 249 -9.79 11.74 -14.43
CA THR A 249 -8.88 12.12 -15.50
C THR A 249 -8.48 10.80 -16.15
N PRO A 250 -8.63 10.61 -17.48
CA PRO A 250 -8.16 9.38 -18.11
C PRO A 250 -6.75 9.12 -17.60
N PRO A 251 -6.39 7.89 -17.20
CA PRO A 251 -5.01 7.60 -16.83
C PRO A 251 -4.21 8.15 -17.99
N SER A 252 -3.49 9.25 -17.76
CA SER A 252 -2.69 9.81 -18.83
C SER A 252 -1.85 8.64 -19.31
N THR A 253 -1.58 8.53 -20.61
CA THR A 253 -0.71 7.50 -21.18
C THR A 253 0.54 7.26 -20.33
N ARG A 254 0.97 8.24 -19.51
CA ARG A 254 1.99 8.17 -18.47
C ARG A 254 1.77 7.21 -17.28
N LEU A 255 0.56 6.97 -16.75
CA LEU A 255 0.36 5.97 -15.68
C LEU A 255 0.52 4.56 -16.27
N GLU A 256 -0.08 4.33 -17.43
CA GLU A 256 0.13 3.11 -18.21
C GLU A 256 1.60 2.95 -18.59
N GLU A 257 2.27 3.97 -19.13
CA GLU A 257 3.70 3.93 -19.48
C GLU A 257 4.61 3.71 -18.26
N LEU A 258 4.27 4.30 -17.10
CA LEU A 258 5.07 4.15 -15.89
C LEU A 258 4.87 2.77 -15.27
N LEU A 259 3.64 2.25 -15.27
CA LEU A 259 3.33 0.88 -14.87
C LEU A 259 3.95 -0.12 -15.85
N ILE A 260 3.81 0.07 -17.16
CA ILE A 260 4.46 -0.75 -18.21
C ILE A 260 5.97 -0.72 -18.06
N ARG A 261 6.60 0.45 -17.84
CA ARG A 261 8.04 0.54 -17.54
C ARG A 261 8.40 -0.19 -16.25
N TYR A 262 7.55 -0.12 -15.23
CA TYR A 262 7.81 -0.78 -13.95
C TYR A 262 7.67 -2.31 -14.06
N LEU A 263 6.71 -2.78 -14.86
CA LEU A 263 6.49 -4.19 -15.18
C LEU A 263 7.55 -4.75 -16.15
N SER A 264 8.02 -3.95 -17.11
CA SER A 264 9.03 -4.36 -18.10
C SER A 264 10.43 -4.61 -17.51
N HIS A 265 10.67 -4.24 -16.25
CA HIS A 265 11.92 -4.51 -15.53
C HIS A 265 11.81 -5.70 -14.57
N ALA A 266 10.65 -6.36 -14.50
CA ALA A 266 10.48 -7.56 -13.69
C ALA A 266 10.87 -8.82 -14.53
N PRO A 267 11.96 -9.53 -14.19
CA PRO A 267 12.67 -10.45 -15.09
C PRO A 267 11.97 -11.80 -15.41
N ARG A 268 10.65 -11.92 -15.22
CA ARG A 268 9.86 -13.15 -15.44
C ARG A 268 8.50 -12.95 -16.13
N TRP A 269 8.29 -11.81 -16.80
CA TRP A 269 6.96 -11.33 -17.16
C TRP A 269 6.62 -11.45 -18.66
N HIS A 270 7.52 -12.05 -19.44
CA HIS A 270 7.47 -12.06 -20.91
C HIS A 270 6.18 -12.56 -21.55
N VAL A 271 5.40 -13.44 -20.91
CA VAL A 271 4.13 -13.92 -21.48
C VAL A 271 2.98 -12.94 -21.25
N LEU A 272 3.00 -12.21 -20.12
CA LEU A 272 2.02 -11.16 -19.82
C LEU A 272 2.39 -9.84 -20.50
N ASP A 273 3.67 -9.50 -20.58
CA ASP A 273 4.15 -8.29 -21.26
C ASP A 273 3.70 -8.27 -22.73
N GLN A 274 3.71 -9.41 -23.43
CA GLN A 274 3.22 -9.51 -24.80
C GLN A 274 1.69 -9.40 -24.92
N LEU A 275 0.94 -9.82 -23.90
CA LEU A 275 -0.52 -9.64 -23.85
C LEU A 275 -0.87 -8.18 -23.50
N LEU A 276 -0.16 -7.55 -22.56
CA LEU A 276 -0.35 -6.17 -22.13
C LEU A 276 0.06 -5.15 -23.20
N LEU A 277 1.15 -5.37 -23.93
CA LEU A 277 1.59 -4.52 -25.04
C LEU A 277 0.67 -4.58 -26.27
N GLY A 278 -0.16 -5.63 -26.38
CA GLY A 278 -1.13 -5.80 -27.47
C GLY A 278 -2.52 -5.23 -27.18
N MET A 279 -2.80 -4.82 -25.94
CA MET A 279 -4.12 -4.32 -25.54
C MET A 279 -4.18 -2.79 -25.71
N GLY A 280 -4.91 -2.33 -26.73
CA GLY A 280 -5.29 -0.92 -26.85
C GLY A 280 -6.12 -0.43 -25.66
N ARG A 281 -6.25 0.91 -25.51
CA ARG A 281 -6.97 1.67 -24.45
C ARG A 281 -7.77 0.79 -23.48
N LEU A 282 -7.11 0.33 -22.43
CA LEU A 282 -7.79 -0.35 -21.33
C LEU A 282 -8.58 0.67 -20.53
N ASP A 283 -9.77 0.28 -20.04
CA ASP A 283 -10.39 1.07 -18.99
C ASP A 283 -9.56 0.96 -17.71
N LEU A 284 -9.62 1.99 -16.86
CA LEU A 284 -8.82 2.08 -15.64
C LEU A 284 -9.02 0.86 -14.73
N ARG A 285 -10.24 0.33 -14.62
CA ARG A 285 -10.53 -0.80 -13.74
C ARG A 285 -9.78 -2.04 -14.20
N HIS A 286 -9.76 -2.31 -15.50
CA HIS A 286 -9.02 -3.44 -16.02
C HIS A 286 -7.51 -3.26 -15.84
N ALA A 287 -6.96 -2.09 -16.16
CA ALA A 287 -5.55 -1.79 -15.94
C ALA A 287 -5.12 -1.98 -14.47
N VAL A 288 -5.95 -1.54 -13.51
CA VAL A 288 -5.69 -1.73 -12.08
C VAL A 288 -5.69 -3.19 -11.69
N ARG A 289 -6.64 -3.98 -12.18
CA ARG A 289 -6.70 -5.43 -11.90
C ARG A 289 -5.47 -6.16 -12.42
N GLU A 290 -4.99 -5.82 -13.62
CA GLU A 290 -3.77 -6.38 -14.19
C GLU A 290 -2.57 -6.10 -13.29
N VAL A 291 -2.39 -4.82 -12.95
CA VAL A 291 -1.24 -4.34 -12.18
C VAL A 291 -1.27 -4.89 -10.76
N ALA A 292 -2.42 -4.91 -10.10
CA ALA A 292 -2.54 -5.48 -8.77
C ALA A 292 -2.28 -7.00 -8.79
N TYR A 293 -2.67 -7.73 -9.84
CA TYR A 293 -2.46 -9.18 -9.96
C TYR A 293 -0.96 -9.47 -10.10
N ALA A 294 -0.35 -8.72 -10.98
CA ALA A 294 1.07 -8.61 -11.22
C ALA A 294 1.87 -8.40 -9.91
N LEU A 295 1.51 -7.37 -9.14
CA LEU A 295 2.15 -7.04 -7.88
C LEU A 295 1.96 -8.14 -6.83
N LEU A 296 0.74 -8.66 -6.69
CA LEU A 296 0.44 -9.76 -5.77
C LEU A 296 1.25 -11.01 -6.12
N LYS A 297 1.35 -11.36 -7.40
CA LYS A 297 2.15 -12.49 -7.89
C LYS A 297 3.63 -12.34 -7.53
N ALA A 298 4.18 -11.12 -7.57
CA ALA A 298 5.59 -10.89 -7.25
C ALA A 298 5.93 -11.05 -5.75
N VAL A 299 4.94 -10.91 -4.88
CA VAL A 299 5.13 -10.99 -3.42
C VAL A 299 4.72 -12.33 -2.82
N LEU A 300 4.09 -13.20 -3.61
CA LEU A 300 3.88 -14.62 -3.30
C LEU A 300 5.19 -15.39 -3.42
#